data_AF-A0A7C9ANL6-F1
#
_entry.id   AF-A0A7C9ANL6-F1
#
_cell.length_a   1.000
_cell.length_b   1.000
_cell.length_c   1.000
_cell.angle_alpha   90.00
_cell.angle_beta   90.00
_cell.angle_gamma   90.00
#
_symmetry.space_group_name_H-M   'P 1'
#
loop_
_entity.id
_entity.type
_entity.pdbx_description
1 polymer ?
#
loop_
_entity_poly.entity_id
_entity_poly.type
_entity_poly.pdbx_seq_one_letter_code
_entity_poly.pdbx_strand_id
1 'polypeptide(L)'
;KHNVPGCGLSVMSFQKKHYIGMKVEDTLLVGKRLKLAMNAGRMGGDGQAAAYGGSLEATIRGRDYPVRTDKLSVTMTALSFNEELVLGGSLETEFRPKRGMRLS
;
A
#
# COMPACT_ATOMS: atom_id res chain seq x y z
N LYS A 1 17.42 -10.32 4.13
CA LYS A 1 16.19 -9.93 3.40
C LYS A 1 15.03 -10.41 4.26
N HIS A 2 14.11 -9.55 4.65
CA HIS A 2 12.98 -9.95 5.50
C HIS A 2 11.72 -9.71 4.69
N ASN A 3 11.01 -10.79 4.35
CA ASN A 3 9.70 -10.71 3.73
C ASN A 3 8.66 -11.06 4.77
N VAL A 4 7.61 -10.26 4.88
CA VAL A 4 6.46 -10.54 5.74
C VAL A 4 5.24 -10.70 4.86
N PRO A 5 4.99 -11.92 4.37
CA PRO A 5 3.74 -12.25 3.69
C PRO A 5 2.64 -12.44 4.73
N GLY A 6 1.53 -11.77 4.49
CA GLY A 6 0.30 -11.82 5.27
C GLY A 6 -0.90 -12.08 4.37
N CYS A 7 -1.87 -12.84 4.87
CA CYS A 7 -3.14 -13.07 4.19
C CYS A 7 -4.25 -12.99 5.23
N GLY A 8 -5.33 -12.31 4.88
CA GLY A 8 -6.53 -12.13 5.66
C GLY A 8 -7.75 -12.55 4.84
N LEU A 9 -8.60 -13.35 5.45
CA LEU A 9 -9.92 -13.69 4.91
C LEU A 9 -10.97 -12.95 5.76
N SER A 10 -11.93 -12.32 5.11
CA SER A 10 -13.06 -11.66 5.77
C SER A 10 -14.37 -12.20 5.22
N VAL A 11 -15.34 -12.39 6.12
CA VAL A 11 -16.71 -12.77 5.75
C VAL A 11 -17.63 -11.78 6.41
N MET A 12 -18.53 -11.17 5.64
CA MET A 12 -19.48 -10.18 6.13
C MET A 12 -20.88 -10.60 5.69
N SER A 13 -21.82 -10.70 6.62
CA SER A 13 -23.24 -10.95 6.33
C SER A 13 -24.00 -9.66 6.57
N PHE A 14 -24.68 -9.15 5.54
CA PHE A 14 -25.48 -7.93 5.65
C PHE A 14 -26.82 -8.11 4.93
N GLN A 15 -27.91 -7.93 5.67
CA GLN A 15 -29.28 -7.88 5.14
C GLN A 15 -29.63 -9.07 4.20
N LYS A 16 -29.30 -10.29 4.64
CA LYS A 16 -29.43 -11.58 3.91
C LYS A 16 -28.43 -11.83 2.77
N LYS A 17 -27.49 -10.91 2.50
CA LYS A 17 -26.40 -11.12 1.54
C LYS A 17 -25.12 -11.52 2.27
N HIS A 18 -24.41 -12.49 1.70
CA HIS A 18 -23.12 -12.95 2.21
C HIS A 18 -22.01 -12.42 1.30
N TYR A 19 -21.03 -11.74 1.90
CA TYR A 19 -19.84 -11.21 1.25
C TYR A 19 -18.62 -11.97 1.77
N ILE A 20 -17.76 -12.38 0.85
CA ILE A 20 -16.49 -13.02 1.13
C ILE A 20 -15.40 -12.13 0.51
N GLY A 21 -14.49 -11.71 1.37
CA GLY A 21 -13.31 -10.93 1.02
C GLY A 21 -12.04 -11.71 1.30
N MET A 22 -11.06 -11.57 0.43
CA MET A 22 -9.69 -12.01 0.67
C MET A 22 -8.77 -10.83 0.44
N LYS A 23 -7.81 -10.63 1.35
CA LYS A 23 -6.78 -9.61 1.26
C LYS A 23 -5.44 -10.26 1.52
N VAL A 24 -4.49 -10.06 0.61
CA VAL A 24 -3.11 -10.48 0.73
C VAL A 24 -2.28 -9.21 0.86
N GLU A 25 -1.34 -9.21 1.79
CA GLU A 25 -0.39 -8.13 2.03
C GLU A 25 1.00 -8.74 2.05
N ASP A 26 1.95 -8.19 1.31
CA ASP A 26 3.34 -8.65 1.35
C ASP A 26 4.25 -7.45 1.55
N THR A 27 5.19 -7.56 2.48
CA THR A 27 6.15 -6.49 2.76
C THR A 27 7.57 -7.02 2.65
N LEU A 28 8.25 -6.61 1.58
CA LEU A 28 9.63 -6.93 1.26
C LEU A 28 10.57 -5.83 1.76
N LEU A 29 11.42 -6.15 2.72
CA LEU A 29 12.48 -5.28 3.21
C LEU A 29 13.83 -5.68 2.60
N VAL A 30 14.38 -4.79 1.77
CA VAL A 30 15.70 -4.94 1.13
C VAL A 30 16.71 -4.04 1.83
N GLY A 31 17.52 -4.66 2.70
CA GLY A 31 18.50 -3.96 3.52
C GLY A 31 17.84 -3.09 4.59
N LYS A 32 18.46 -1.95 4.91
CA LYS A 32 17.92 -0.96 5.85
C LYS A 32 17.21 0.21 5.17
N ARG A 33 17.26 0.26 3.83
CA ARG A 33 16.91 1.45 3.05
C ARG A 33 15.66 1.28 2.20
N LEU A 34 15.41 0.11 1.62
CA LEU A 34 14.27 -0.08 0.72
C LEU A 34 13.21 -0.97 1.38
N LYS A 35 11.98 -0.46 1.44
CA LYS A 35 10.79 -1.18 1.86
C LYS A 35 9.83 -1.17 0.67
N LEU A 36 9.44 -2.34 0.20
CA LEU A 36 8.39 -2.50 -0.78
C LEU A 36 7.23 -3.20 -0.07
N ALA A 37 6.04 -2.60 -0.07
CA ALA A 37 4.83 -3.23 0.41
C ALA A 37 3.85 -3.34 -0.75
N MET A 38 3.23 -4.49 -0.91
CA MET A 38 2.15 -4.71 -1.86
C MET A 38 0.94 -5.24 -1.11
N ASN A 39 -0.24 -4.86 -1.54
CA ASN A 39 -1.46 -5.51 -1.15
C ASN A 39 -2.32 -5.81 -2.38
N ALA A 40 -3.09 -6.87 -2.28
CA ALA A 40 -4.05 -7.27 -3.28
C ALA A 40 -5.25 -7.87 -2.56
N GLY A 41 -6.45 -7.59 -3.03
CA GLY A 41 -7.65 -8.09 -2.40
C GLY A 41 -8.77 -8.22 -3.40
N ARG A 42 -9.68 -9.13 -3.08
CA ARG A 42 -10.92 -9.32 -3.81
C ARG A 42 -12.05 -9.49 -2.82
N MET A 43 -13.16 -8.83 -3.07
CA MET A 43 -14.39 -8.97 -2.31
C MET A 43 -15.52 -9.28 -3.29
N GLY A 44 -16.28 -10.33 -3.03
CA GLY A 44 -17.42 -10.73 -3.85
C GLY A 44 -18.51 -11.32 -2.96
N GLY A 45 -19.76 -11.24 -3.41
CA GLY A 45 -20.90 -11.74 -2.65
C GLY A 45 -22.08 -12.06 -3.55
N ASP A 46 -23.07 -12.72 -2.97
CA ASP A 46 -24.23 -13.21 -3.70
C ASP A 46 -25.06 -12.04 -4.27
N GLY A 47 -24.99 -11.89 -5.60
CA GLY A 47 -25.68 -10.83 -6.35
C GLY A 47 -25.07 -9.43 -6.27
N GLN A 48 -23.77 -9.28 -5.97
CA GLN A 48 -23.08 -7.97 -6.00
C GLN A 48 -21.75 -8.06 -6.78
N ALA A 49 -21.43 -7.01 -7.54
CA ALA A 49 -20.24 -6.99 -8.38
C ALA A 49 -18.96 -7.20 -7.55
N ALA A 50 -18.08 -8.09 -8.04
CA ALA A 50 -16.83 -8.38 -7.38
C ALA A 50 -15.91 -7.15 -7.40
N ALA A 51 -15.59 -6.62 -6.23
CA ALA A 51 -14.54 -5.64 -6.06
C ALA A 51 -13.19 -6.37 -6.12
N TYR A 52 -12.27 -5.92 -6.95
CA TYR A 52 -10.89 -6.39 -6.91
C TYR A 52 -9.99 -5.18 -6.88
N GLY A 53 -8.93 -5.25 -6.09
CA GLY A 53 -8.00 -4.15 -6.01
C GLY A 53 -6.68 -4.53 -5.42
N GLY A 54 -5.73 -3.63 -5.53
CA GLY A 54 -4.42 -3.78 -4.97
C GLY A 54 -3.71 -2.45 -4.94
N SER A 55 -2.62 -2.42 -4.20
CA SER A 55 -1.74 -1.29 -4.13
C SER A 55 -0.31 -1.73 -3.94
N LEU A 56 0.60 -0.91 -4.44
CA LEU A 56 2.03 -1.09 -4.35
C LEU A 56 2.60 0.19 -3.74
N GLU A 57 3.30 0.04 -2.63
CA GLU A 57 4.03 1.08 -1.94
C GLU A 57 5.52 0.77 -1.99
N ALA A 58 6.31 1.71 -2.49
CA ALA A 58 7.76 1.64 -2.54
C ALA A 58 8.34 2.80 -1.73
N THR A 59 8.96 2.48 -0.60
CA THR A 59 9.65 3.44 0.26
C THR A 59 11.17 3.25 0.17
N ILE A 60 11.86 4.31 -0.20
CA ILE A 60 13.32 4.41 -0.22
C ILE A 60 13.75 5.39 0.86
N ARG A 61 14.55 4.91 1.81
CA ARG A 61 15.17 5.70 2.87
C ARG A 61 16.56 6.16 2.44
N GLY A 62 16.94 7.35 2.88
CA GLY A 62 18.21 7.98 2.57
C GLY A 62 19.44 7.15 2.94
N ARG A 63 20.56 7.46 2.29
CA ARG A 63 21.85 6.76 2.50
C ARG A 63 22.29 6.79 3.96
N ASP A 64 22.02 7.89 4.65
CA ASP A 64 22.45 8.10 6.04
C ASP A 64 21.45 7.59 7.09
N TYR A 65 20.49 6.74 6.71
CA TYR A 65 19.55 6.14 7.67
C TYR A 65 20.28 5.25 8.72
N PRO A 66 20.04 5.42 10.03
CA PRO A 66 18.97 6.19 10.68
C PRO A 66 19.33 7.63 11.10
N VAL A 67 20.55 8.11 10.85
CA VAL A 67 21.02 9.46 11.25
C VAL A 67 20.22 10.57 10.56
N ARG A 68 19.76 10.32 9.33
CA ARG A 68 18.93 11.24 8.55
C ARG A 68 17.66 10.54 8.09
N THR A 69 16.51 11.02 8.56
CA THR A 69 15.18 10.46 8.24
C THR A 69 14.64 11.02 6.92
N ASP A 70 15.46 11.03 5.88
CA ASP A 70 14.97 11.35 4.55
C ASP A 70 14.31 10.07 3.99
N LYS A 71 13.06 10.16 3.55
CA LYS A 71 12.34 9.04 2.93
C LYS A 71 11.58 9.53 1.69
N LEU A 72 11.56 8.68 0.68
CA LEU A 72 10.76 8.83 -0.52
C LEU A 72 9.81 7.64 -0.58
N SER A 73 8.51 7.88 -0.46
CA SER A 73 7.48 6.86 -0.59
C SER A 73 6.69 7.12 -1.86
N VAL A 74 6.52 6.09 -2.67
CA VAL A 74 5.68 6.10 -3.87
C VAL A 74 4.61 5.05 -3.66
N THR A 75 3.34 5.43 -3.69
CA THR A 75 2.22 4.50 -3.58
C THR A 75 1.41 4.55 -4.86
N MET A 76 1.00 3.40 -5.37
CA MET A 76 0.13 3.26 -6.52
C MET A 76 -1.00 2.29 -6.16
N THR A 77 -2.24 2.66 -6.40
CA THR A 77 -3.44 1.90 -6.07
C THR A 77 -4.24 1.64 -7.35
N ALA A 78 -4.77 0.44 -7.48
CA ALA A 78 -5.69 0.06 -8.54
C ALA A 78 -6.87 -0.66 -7.91
N LEU A 79 -8.07 -0.12 -8.05
CA LEU A 79 -9.30 -0.64 -7.47
C LEU A 79 -10.35 -0.70 -8.57
N SER A 80 -10.85 -1.88 -8.86
CA SER A 80 -12.01 -2.05 -9.73
C SER A 80 -13.21 -2.45 -8.91
N PHE A 81 -14.28 -1.67 -9.06
CA PHE A 81 -15.56 -1.91 -8.43
C PHE A 81 -16.66 -1.67 -9.46
N ASN A 82 -17.50 -2.69 -9.68
CA ASN A 82 -18.72 -2.56 -10.47
C ASN A 82 -18.52 -1.89 -11.85
N GLU A 83 -17.57 -2.42 -12.62
CA GLU A 83 -17.15 -1.93 -13.96
C GLU A 83 -16.38 -0.61 -13.99
N GLU A 84 -16.16 0.03 -12.84
CA GLU A 84 -15.34 1.23 -12.72
C GLU A 84 -13.95 0.88 -12.21
N LEU A 85 -12.91 1.25 -12.96
CA LEU A 85 -11.51 1.09 -12.56
C LEU A 85 -10.97 2.43 -12.06
N VAL A 86 -10.70 2.49 -10.76
CA VAL A 86 -10.06 3.61 -10.09
C VAL A 86 -8.57 3.32 -9.98
N LEU A 87 -7.76 4.12 -10.68
CA LEU A 87 -6.32 4.14 -10.52
C LEU A 87 -5.91 5.38 -9.75
N GLY A 88 -5.08 5.20 -8.73
CA GLY A 88 -4.58 6.27 -7.90
C GLY A 88 -3.09 6.12 -7.66
N GLY A 89 -2.46 7.21 -7.25
CA GLY A 89 -1.08 7.17 -6.81
C GLY A 89 -0.73 8.40 -6.00
N SER A 90 0.26 8.25 -5.12
CA SER A 90 0.81 9.31 -4.31
C SER A 90 2.34 9.21 -4.28
N LEU A 91 2.97 10.37 -4.16
CA LEU A 91 4.42 10.49 -4.12
C LEU A 91 4.75 11.41 -2.94
N GLU A 92 5.23 10.82 -1.86
CA GLU A 92 5.59 11.50 -0.62
C GLU A 92 7.11 11.59 -0.53
N THR A 93 7.64 12.80 -0.43
CA THR A 93 9.06 13.03 -0.16
C THR A 93 9.19 13.77 1.16
N GLU A 94 9.76 13.10 2.15
CA GLU A 94 10.10 13.69 3.43
C GLU A 94 11.62 13.93 3.44
N PHE A 95 12.01 15.19 3.53
CA PHE A 95 13.41 15.57 3.69
C PHE A 95 13.52 16.55 4.85
N ARG A 96 14.60 16.43 5.63
CA ARG A 96 14.87 17.38 6.70
C ARG A 96 15.80 18.49 6.21
N PRO A 97 15.35 19.74 6.04
CA PRO A 97 16.24 20.84 5.70
C PRO A 97 17.24 21.08 6.83
N LYS A 98 18.50 21.35 6.49
CA LYS A 98 19.53 21.69 7.49
C LYS A 98 19.22 23.06 8.09
N ARG A 99 19.39 23.18 9.42
CA ARG A 99 19.29 24.44 10.17
C ARG A 99 20.28 25.44 9.54
N GLY A 100 19.79 26.38 8.72
CA GLY A 100 20.62 27.31 7.94
C GLY A 100 20.21 27.51 6.47
N MET A 101 19.29 26.71 5.92
CA MET A 101 18.71 27.01 4.60
C MET A 101 17.72 28.17 4.73
N ARG A 102 18.20 29.40 4.51
CA ARG A 102 17.35 30.55 4.22
C ARG A 102 16.83 30.35 2.79
N LEU A 103 15.54 30.04 2.65
CA LEU A 103 14.88 30.14 1.34
C LEU A 103 14.83 31.64 1.02
N SER A 104 15.62 32.06 0.03
CA SER A 104 15.59 33.43 -0.49
C SER A 104 14.38 33.64 -1.38
#